data_AF-A0A6V7K4X0-F1
#
_entry.id   AF-A0A6V7K4X0-F1
#
_cell.length_a   1.000
_cell.length_b   1.000
_cell.length_c   1.000
_cell.angle_alpha   90.00
_cell.angle_beta   90.00
_cell.angle_gamma   90.00
#
_symmetry.space_group_name_H-M   'P 1'
#
loop_
_entity.id
_entity.type
_entity.pdbx_description
1 polymer ?
#
loop_
_entity_poly.entity_id
_entity_poly.type
_entity_poly.pdbx_seq_one_letter_code
_entity_poly.pdbx_strand_id
1 'polypeptide(L)'
;RCRKVEPGKTPYVVLADTVTRNDSILYAELFNKDTGKPYILQLTGLAEDTFRLHINEKEPLKKRYEVQNALQYPPRHGELKITEKTADSVTVTSSGNKAILHFNPFRIDLYSGEQLVISANARGLMRFEHLRTKSEKKEGADEEVVEEPQYPGDGAEDDPGAWEENFKSHHDSKPYGPEAVALDFSFPGAEHAYGIPQHADSFALRSTKGSDPYRLYNLDVFEYEVNERMALYGSIPVLYAHGKERTSGVFWHNAAETWVDILSSADNNVVESIVNFVSGSAKKPQ
;
A
#
# COMPACT_ATOMS: atom_id res chain seq x y z
N ARG A 1 -9.56 -3.89 -9.97
CA ARG A 1 -8.48 -4.90 -9.81
C ARG A 1 -7.91 -4.99 -8.40
N CYS A 2 -7.43 -3.90 -7.76
CA CYS A 2 -6.82 -3.98 -6.42
C CYS A 2 -7.71 -4.65 -5.35
N ARG A 3 -9.02 -4.39 -5.36
CA ARG A 3 -9.99 -5.02 -4.44
C ARG A 3 -10.12 -6.55 -4.61
N LYS A 4 -9.68 -7.12 -5.74
CA LYS A 4 -9.71 -8.58 -6.02
C LYS A 4 -8.50 -9.32 -5.41
N VAL A 5 -7.51 -8.61 -4.86
CA VAL A 5 -6.33 -9.23 -4.25
C VAL A 5 -6.75 -9.96 -2.98
N GLU A 6 -6.36 -11.23 -2.87
CA GLU A 6 -6.71 -12.07 -1.72
C GLU A 6 -5.70 -11.90 -0.58
N PRO A 7 -6.17 -11.72 0.67
CA PRO A 7 -5.29 -11.67 1.83
C PRO A 7 -4.39 -12.92 1.94
N GLY A 8 -3.13 -12.71 2.34
CA GLY A 8 -2.16 -13.78 2.58
C GLY A 8 -1.48 -14.36 1.32
N LYS A 9 -1.88 -13.93 0.11
CA LYS A 9 -1.30 -14.39 -1.16
C LYS A 9 -0.40 -13.34 -1.84
N THR A 10 0.39 -12.61 -1.06
CA THR A 10 1.30 -11.60 -1.61
C THR A 10 2.50 -12.23 -2.34
N PRO A 11 2.82 -11.79 -3.57
CA PRO A 11 4.01 -12.25 -4.29
C PRO A 11 5.27 -11.44 -3.98
N TYR A 12 5.16 -10.38 -3.18
CA TYR A 12 6.24 -9.42 -2.94
C TYR A 12 7.21 -9.91 -1.87
N VAL A 13 8.50 -9.92 -2.22
CA VAL A 13 9.61 -10.30 -1.34
C VAL A 13 10.74 -9.28 -1.41
N VAL A 14 11.36 -8.96 -0.28
CA VAL A 14 12.57 -8.13 -0.23
C VAL A 14 13.79 -9.01 -0.45
N LEU A 15 14.74 -8.56 -1.27
CA LEU A 15 16.00 -9.24 -1.49
C LEU A 15 17.01 -8.84 -0.39
N ALA A 16 17.25 -9.73 0.57
CA ALA A 16 18.00 -9.44 1.81
C ALA A 16 19.45 -8.96 1.60
N ASP A 17 20.08 -9.41 0.52
CA ASP A 17 21.43 -9.07 0.09
C ASP A 17 21.54 -7.64 -0.48
N THR A 18 20.42 -7.09 -0.98
CA THR A 18 20.37 -5.72 -1.50
C THR A 18 20.17 -4.65 -0.41
N VAL A 19 19.92 -5.07 0.83
CA VAL A 19 19.65 -4.15 1.95
C VAL A 19 20.90 -3.34 2.30
N THR A 20 20.82 -2.03 2.06
CA THR A 20 21.88 -1.05 2.36
C THR A 20 21.30 0.19 3.04
N ARG A 21 22.15 1.06 3.60
CA ARG A 21 21.69 2.20 4.41
C ARG A 21 22.61 3.41 4.29
N ASN A 22 22.06 4.59 4.09
CA ASN A 22 22.73 5.87 4.36
C ASN A 22 22.22 6.47 5.68
N ASP A 23 22.62 7.70 6.03
CA ASP A 23 22.33 8.29 7.34
C ASP A 23 20.86 8.39 7.72
N SER A 24 19.94 8.37 6.74
CA SER A 24 18.50 8.54 6.98
C SER A 24 17.61 7.54 6.26
N ILE A 25 18.16 6.78 5.31
CA ILE A 25 17.39 5.95 4.37
C ILE A 25 17.95 4.54 4.37
N LEU A 26 17.05 3.57 4.58
CA LEU A 26 17.26 2.17 4.29
C LEU A 26 16.79 1.89 2.86
N TYR A 27 17.67 1.31 2.04
CA TYR A 27 17.39 0.89 0.68
C TYR A 27 17.29 -0.63 0.60
N ALA A 28 16.38 -1.14 -0.20
CA ALA A 28 16.32 -2.54 -0.57
C ALA A 28 15.64 -2.71 -1.95
N GLU A 29 15.89 -3.83 -2.60
CA GLU A 29 15.10 -4.25 -3.76
C GLU A 29 13.92 -5.11 -3.31
N LEU A 30 12.75 -4.78 -3.84
CA LEU A 30 11.53 -5.56 -3.71
C LEU A 30 11.28 -6.28 -5.02
N PHE A 31 10.92 -7.56 -4.97
CA PHE A 31 10.72 -8.40 -6.14
C PHE A 31 9.32 -9.00 -6.11
N ASN A 32 8.61 -8.96 -7.24
CA ASN A 32 7.32 -9.62 -7.40
C ASN A 32 7.52 -10.96 -8.12
N LYS A 33 7.32 -12.06 -7.37
CA LYS A 33 7.51 -13.44 -7.85
C LYS A 33 6.54 -13.85 -8.97
N ASP A 34 5.39 -13.20 -9.07
CA ASP A 34 4.37 -13.52 -10.08
C ASP A 34 4.65 -12.83 -11.42
N THR A 35 5.42 -11.73 -11.43
CA THR A 35 5.67 -10.94 -12.66
C THR A 35 7.14 -10.86 -13.04
N GLY A 36 8.04 -11.29 -12.16
CA GLY A 36 9.48 -11.14 -12.35
C GLY A 36 9.99 -9.70 -12.27
N LYS A 37 9.16 -8.77 -11.77
CA LYS A 37 9.49 -7.33 -11.80
C LYS A 37 10.21 -6.87 -10.52
N PRO A 38 11.35 -6.18 -10.66
CA PRO A 38 12.04 -5.53 -9.55
C PRO A 38 11.55 -4.11 -9.30
N TYR A 39 11.53 -3.73 -8.02
CA TYR A 39 11.16 -2.43 -7.51
C TYR A 39 12.24 -1.93 -6.54
N ILE A 40 12.36 -0.62 -6.42
CA ILE A 40 13.17 0.04 -5.41
C ILE A 40 12.27 0.32 -4.21
N LEU A 41 12.72 -0.09 -3.02
CA LEU A 41 12.12 0.24 -1.75
C LEU A 41 13.05 1.19 -0.98
N GLN A 42 12.50 2.29 -0.49
CA GLN A 42 13.17 3.26 0.37
C GLN A 42 12.34 3.46 1.63
N LEU A 43 12.93 3.16 2.79
CA LEU A 43 12.37 3.50 4.09
C LEU A 43 13.21 4.61 4.71
N THR A 44 12.65 5.81 4.77
CA THR A 44 13.33 7.00 5.29
C THR A 44 12.86 7.27 6.72
N GLY A 45 13.80 7.43 7.65
CA GLY A 45 13.55 8.04 8.95
C GLY A 45 13.45 9.55 8.78
N LEU A 46 12.33 10.14 9.17
CA LEU A 46 12.11 11.59 9.16
C LEU A 46 12.17 12.13 10.60
N ALA A 47 12.25 13.45 10.71
CA ALA A 47 12.05 14.13 11.99
C ALA A 47 10.63 13.88 12.53
N GLU A 48 10.42 14.17 13.82
CA GLU A 48 9.08 14.16 14.45
C GLU A 48 8.36 12.80 14.31
N ASP A 49 9.03 11.73 14.77
CA ASP A 49 8.44 10.39 14.92
C ASP A 49 7.84 9.79 13.63
N THR A 50 8.32 10.24 12.48
CA THR A 50 7.74 9.89 11.18
C THR A 50 8.68 8.99 10.37
N PHE A 51 8.11 8.00 9.69
CA PHE A 51 8.78 7.24 8.65
C PHE A 51 8.11 7.51 7.29
N ARG A 52 8.90 7.56 6.22
CA ARG A 52 8.39 7.60 4.84
C ARG A 52 8.80 6.34 4.10
N LEU A 53 7.79 5.57 3.69
CA LEU A 53 7.94 4.48 2.74
C LEU A 53 7.74 5.02 1.33
N HIS A 54 8.69 4.73 0.45
CA HIS A 54 8.59 5.01 -0.98
C HIS A 54 8.96 3.74 -1.75
N ILE A 55 8.10 3.35 -2.69
CA ILE A 55 8.30 2.19 -3.56
C ILE A 55 8.07 2.65 -4.99
N ASN A 56 8.99 2.33 -5.89
CA ASN A 56 8.86 2.63 -7.31
C ASN A 56 9.48 1.52 -8.16
N GLU A 57 9.14 1.46 -9.44
CA GLU A 57 9.78 0.54 -10.39
C GLU A 57 11.28 0.83 -10.50
N LYS A 58 12.09 -0.23 -10.52
CA LYS A 58 13.55 -0.10 -10.70
C LYS A 58 13.89 0.33 -12.13
N GLU A 59 13.16 -0.22 -13.10
CA GLU A 59 13.37 -0.01 -14.53
C GLU A 59 12.04 0.31 -15.23
N PRO A 60 11.46 1.51 -15.00
CA PRO A 60 10.15 1.83 -15.53
C PRO A 60 10.18 2.21 -17.02
N LEU A 61 9.14 1.83 -17.77
CA LEU A 61 8.97 2.27 -19.17
C LEU A 61 8.81 3.80 -19.31
N LYS A 62 8.23 4.45 -18.29
CA LYS A 62 8.15 5.91 -18.13
C LYS A 62 8.19 6.26 -16.65
N LYS A 63 8.61 7.48 -16.31
CA LYS A 63 8.54 7.93 -14.91
C LYS A 63 7.08 7.91 -14.44
N ARG A 64 6.85 7.33 -13.25
CA ARG A 64 5.59 7.48 -12.54
C ARG A 64 5.46 8.90 -12.00
N TYR A 65 4.24 9.37 -11.89
CA TYR A 65 3.97 10.68 -11.32
C TYR A 65 4.33 10.67 -9.83
N GLU A 66 5.05 11.72 -9.40
CA GLU A 66 5.37 12.00 -8.01
C GLU A 66 4.71 13.32 -7.66
N VAL A 67 3.91 13.36 -6.59
CA VAL A 67 3.14 14.55 -6.22
C VAL A 67 4.07 15.73 -5.94
N GLN A 68 3.77 16.86 -6.60
CA GLN A 68 4.50 18.12 -6.44
C GLN A 68 3.64 19.15 -5.71
N ASN A 69 4.29 20.10 -5.02
CA ASN A 69 3.67 21.27 -4.37
C ASN A 69 2.70 20.99 -3.21
N ALA A 70 2.41 19.74 -2.86
CA ALA A 70 1.61 19.40 -1.69
C ALA A 70 2.38 19.53 -0.36
N LEU A 71 3.72 19.47 -0.42
CA LEU A 71 4.61 19.70 0.73
C LEU A 71 5.16 21.12 0.65
N GLN A 72 4.97 21.91 1.71
CA GLN A 72 5.49 23.28 1.78
C GLN A 72 7.03 23.31 1.75
N TYR A 73 7.67 22.32 2.37
CA TYR A 73 9.12 22.15 2.42
C TYR A 73 9.50 20.67 2.26
N PRO A 74 10.73 20.36 1.77
CA PRO A 74 11.25 19.00 1.85
C PRO A 74 11.19 18.47 3.29
N PRO A 75 10.69 17.25 3.53
CA PRO A 75 10.65 16.68 4.88
C PRO A 75 12.04 16.63 5.49
N ARG A 76 12.16 17.01 6.76
CA ARG A 76 13.43 16.95 7.48
C ARG A 76 13.78 15.49 7.74
N HIS A 77 14.98 15.07 7.36
CA HIS A 77 15.44 13.72 7.61
C HIS A 77 15.86 13.53 9.08
N GLY A 78 15.58 12.35 9.62
CA GLY A 78 16.07 11.87 10.91
C GLY A 78 17.27 10.94 10.72
N GLU A 79 18.08 10.74 11.76
CA GLU A 79 19.10 9.70 11.73
C GLU A 79 18.42 8.32 11.76
N LEU A 80 18.89 7.39 10.92
CA LEU A 80 18.40 6.03 10.84
C LEU A 80 19.54 5.05 11.14
N LYS A 81 19.35 4.18 12.14
CA LYS A 81 20.34 3.18 12.58
C LYS A 81 19.79 1.79 12.43
N ILE A 82 20.55 0.90 11.80
CA ILE A 82 20.26 -0.53 11.85
C ILE A 82 20.66 -1.03 13.24
N THR A 83 19.72 -1.61 13.98
CA THR A 83 19.95 -2.19 15.30
C THR A 83 20.02 -3.70 15.27
N GLU A 84 19.41 -4.33 14.27
CA GLU A 84 19.42 -5.77 14.09
C GLU A 84 19.27 -6.12 12.61
N LYS A 85 19.97 -7.15 12.15
CA LYS A 85 19.78 -7.75 10.81
C LYS A 85 19.80 -9.27 10.97
N THR A 86 18.74 -9.92 10.52
CA THR A 86 18.59 -11.38 10.52
C THR A 86 18.45 -11.89 9.09
N ALA A 87 18.25 -13.20 8.92
CA ALA A 87 17.95 -13.79 7.62
C ALA A 87 16.59 -13.34 7.05
N ASP A 88 15.66 -12.96 7.94
CA ASP A 88 14.25 -12.72 7.59
C ASP A 88 13.84 -11.25 7.70
N SER A 89 14.65 -10.41 8.35
CA SER A 89 14.30 -9.02 8.60
C SER A 89 15.49 -8.09 8.87
N VAL A 90 15.23 -6.80 8.81
CA VAL A 90 16.13 -5.76 9.35
C VAL A 90 15.34 -4.81 10.23
N THR A 91 15.87 -4.54 11.42
CA THR A 91 15.31 -3.60 12.39
C THR A 91 16.11 -2.31 12.35
N VAL A 92 15.40 -1.19 12.21
CA VAL A 92 15.97 0.15 12.22
C VAL A 92 15.31 1.02 13.30
N THR A 93 16.05 2.01 13.79
CA THR A 93 15.55 3.01 14.71
C THR A 93 15.75 4.42 14.15
N SER A 94 14.78 5.30 14.40
CA SER A 94 14.84 6.72 14.07
C SER A 94 14.01 7.52 15.08
N SER A 95 14.58 8.60 15.62
CA SER A 95 13.93 9.47 16.62
C SER A 95 13.34 8.72 17.84
N GLY A 96 13.94 7.60 18.24
CA GLY A 96 13.45 6.76 19.36
C GLY A 96 12.34 5.76 19.00
N ASN A 97 11.84 5.79 17.77
CA ASN A 97 10.88 4.81 17.24
C ASN A 97 11.60 3.72 16.45
N LYS A 98 10.95 2.56 16.34
CA LYS A 98 11.50 1.34 15.74
C LYS A 98 10.67 0.93 14.53
N ALA A 99 11.34 0.53 13.46
CA ALA A 99 10.71 -0.06 12.28
C ALA A 99 11.37 -1.40 11.96
N ILE A 100 10.57 -2.41 11.61
CA ILE A 100 11.06 -3.74 11.21
C ILE A 100 10.60 -3.98 9.78
N LEU A 101 11.55 -4.11 8.85
CA LEU A 101 11.31 -4.53 7.48
C LEU A 101 11.49 -6.05 7.41
N HIS A 102 10.39 -6.78 7.19
CA HIS A 102 10.36 -8.23 6.97
C HIS A 102 10.53 -8.52 5.48
N PHE A 103 11.28 -9.58 5.17
CA PHE A 103 11.69 -9.85 3.80
C PHE A 103 10.71 -10.73 3.02
N ASN A 104 10.24 -11.84 3.60
CA ASN A 104 9.39 -12.79 2.88
C ASN A 104 8.28 -13.35 3.80
N PRO A 105 7.03 -12.89 3.65
CA PRO A 105 6.57 -11.85 2.72
C PRO A 105 7.06 -10.43 3.10
N PHE A 106 7.08 -9.52 2.13
CA PHE A 106 7.34 -8.11 2.38
C PHE A 106 6.30 -7.51 3.35
N ARG A 107 6.76 -6.96 4.48
CA ARG A 107 5.94 -6.25 5.47
C ARG A 107 6.81 -5.23 6.22
N ILE A 108 6.22 -4.11 6.66
CA ILE A 108 6.88 -3.17 7.57
C ILE A 108 6.05 -2.99 8.82
N ASP A 109 6.65 -3.24 9.99
CA ASP A 109 6.03 -2.98 11.29
C ASP A 109 6.66 -1.74 11.93
N LEU A 110 5.84 -0.77 12.35
CA LEU A 110 6.25 0.47 12.99
C LEU A 110 5.83 0.48 14.46
N TYR A 111 6.78 0.81 15.33
CA TYR A 111 6.62 0.81 16.78
C TYR A 111 6.86 2.21 17.35
N SER A 112 6.01 2.60 18.29
CA SER A 112 6.23 3.75 19.17
C SER A 112 6.65 3.25 20.55
N GLY A 113 7.96 3.38 20.85
CA GLY A 113 8.58 2.60 21.93
C GLY A 113 8.50 1.10 21.65
N GLU A 114 7.93 0.33 22.57
CA GLU A 114 7.71 -1.12 22.40
C GLU A 114 6.32 -1.48 21.85
N GLN A 115 5.44 -0.50 21.65
CA GLN A 115 4.09 -0.73 21.14
C GLN A 115 4.05 -0.71 19.61
N LEU A 116 3.58 -1.78 18.99
CA LEU A 116 3.27 -1.82 17.56
C LEU A 116 2.09 -0.90 17.27
N VAL A 117 2.26 0.08 16.37
CA VAL A 117 1.25 1.10 16.06
C VAL A 117 0.75 1.07 14.62
N ILE A 118 1.56 0.60 13.67
CA ILE A 118 1.18 0.42 12.26
C ILE A 118 1.90 -0.82 11.72
N SER A 119 1.19 -1.68 10.99
CA SER A 119 1.81 -2.68 10.12
C SER A 119 1.36 -2.47 8.68
N ALA A 120 2.31 -2.13 7.81
CA ALA A 120 2.09 -1.99 6.37
C ALA A 120 2.29 -3.34 5.66
N ASN A 121 1.36 -3.70 4.79
CA ASN A 121 1.27 -4.98 4.08
C ASN A 121 1.07 -6.21 4.98
N ALA A 122 0.52 -6.06 6.19
CA ALA A 122 0.31 -7.19 7.10
C ALA A 122 -0.65 -8.25 6.55
N ARG A 123 -1.64 -7.82 5.75
CA ARG A 123 -2.61 -8.71 5.09
C ARG A 123 -2.12 -9.17 3.72
N GLY A 124 -0.97 -8.66 3.25
CA GLY A 124 -0.41 -9.01 1.95
C GLY A 124 -1.25 -8.51 0.78
N LEU A 125 -1.86 -7.32 0.90
CA LEU A 125 -2.72 -6.73 -0.13
C LEU A 125 -1.99 -5.72 -1.01
N MET A 126 -0.68 -5.58 -0.85
CA MET A 126 0.13 -4.78 -1.77
C MET A 126 -0.14 -5.20 -3.22
N ARG A 127 -0.41 -4.22 -4.07
CA ARG A 127 -0.46 -4.39 -5.52
C ARG A 127 0.26 -3.22 -6.17
N PHE A 128 1.14 -3.53 -7.09
CA PHE A 128 1.85 -2.55 -7.90
C PHE A 128 1.77 -3.04 -9.35
N GLU A 129 0.87 -2.46 -10.14
CA GLU A 129 0.72 -2.81 -11.55
C GLU A 129 1.89 -2.18 -12.33
N HIS A 130 2.90 -2.98 -12.66
CA HIS A 130 4.07 -2.55 -13.42
C HIS A 130 3.67 -2.02 -14.80
N LEU A 131 4.44 -1.05 -15.32
CA LEU A 131 4.20 -0.48 -16.64
C LEU A 131 4.50 -1.51 -17.71
N ARG A 132 3.60 -1.60 -18.70
CA ARG A 132 3.71 -2.56 -19.81
C ARG A 132 3.21 -1.96 -21.11
N THR A 133 3.62 -2.54 -22.22
CA THR A 133 3.07 -2.25 -23.55
C THR A 133 1.90 -3.16 -23.83
N LYS A 134 0.94 -2.69 -24.63
CA LYS A 134 -0.19 -3.52 -25.05
C LYS A 134 0.32 -4.61 -25.99
N SER A 135 0.00 -5.87 -25.67
CA SER A 135 0.28 -6.97 -26.59
C SER A 135 -0.59 -6.82 -27.84
N GLU A 136 0.04 -6.80 -29.02
CA GLU A 136 -0.67 -6.89 -30.29
C GLU A 136 -1.13 -8.34 -30.47
N LYS A 137 -2.39 -8.64 -30.18
CA LYS A 137 -2.98 -9.91 -30.62
C LYS A 137 -3.00 -9.90 -32.14
N LYS A 138 -2.03 -10.56 -32.79
CA LYS A 138 -2.08 -10.81 -34.23
C LYS A 138 -3.23 -11.76 -34.51
N GLU A 139 -4.33 -11.25 -35.07
CA GLU A 139 -5.37 -12.10 -35.64
C GLU A 139 -4.76 -12.88 -36.82
N GLY A 140 -4.61 -14.20 -36.67
CA GLY A 140 -4.19 -15.10 -37.74
C GLY A 140 -2.73 -15.57 -37.72
N ALA A 141 -1.99 -15.44 -36.61
CA ALA A 141 -0.77 -16.22 -36.45
C ALA A 141 -1.14 -17.66 -36.09
N ASP A 142 -0.69 -18.62 -36.91
CA ASP A 142 -0.68 -20.05 -36.59
C ASP A 142 -0.12 -20.25 -35.17
N GLU A 143 -0.51 -21.37 -34.52
CA GLU A 143 -0.04 -21.82 -33.21
C GLU A 143 1.50 -21.92 -33.16
N GLU A 144 2.20 -20.80 -33.13
CA GLU A 144 3.59 -20.72 -32.74
C GLU A 144 3.63 -21.15 -31.28
N VAL A 145 4.55 -22.08 -30.99
CA VAL A 145 4.81 -22.60 -29.65
C VAL A 145 5.06 -21.42 -28.72
N VAL A 146 4.01 -21.01 -28.00
CA VAL A 146 4.13 -20.00 -26.95
C VAL A 146 4.92 -20.69 -25.85
N GLU A 147 6.21 -20.36 -25.72
CA GLU A 147 6.99 -20.79 -24.56
C GLU A 147 6.20 -20.41 -23.31
N GLU A 148 6.03 -21.36 -22.39
CA GLU A 148 5.35 -21.05 -21.12
C GLU A 148 6.06 -19.86 -20.47
N PRO A 149 5.33 -18.80 -20.12
CA PRO A 149 5.95 -17.63 -19.56
C PRO A 149 6.64 -18.02 -18.25
N GLN A 150 7.88 -17.56 -18.07
CA GLN A 150 8.68 -17.82 -16.87
C GLN A 150 7.94 -17.44 -15.56
N TYR A 151 7.02 -16.49 -15.65
CA TYR A 151 6.24 -15.96 -14.54
C TYR A 151 4.74 -16.02 -14.86
N PRO A 152 3.87 -16.35 -13.88
CA PRO A 152 2.43 -16.51 -14.11
C PRO A 152 1.68 -15.21 -14.48
N GLY A 153 2.28 -14.05 -14.25
CA GLY A 153 1.68 -12.73 -14.45
C GLY A 153 0.83 -12.24 -13.27
N ASP A 154 0.41 -10.97 -13.32
CA ASP A 154 -0.47 -10.35 -12.30
C ASP A 154 -1.96 -10.32 -12.70
N GLY A 155 -2.29 -11.04 -13.78
CA GLY A 155 -3.63 -11.13 -14.37
C GLY A 155 -4.20 -9.82 -14.90
N ALA A 156 -3.43 -8.73 -14.95
CA ALA A 156 -3.98 -7.46 -15.39
C ALA A 156 -4.19 -7.38 -16.91
N GLU A 157 -3.48 -8.16 -17.71
CA GLU A 157 -3.63 -8.12 -19.18
C GLU A 157 -4.98 -8.66 -19.66
N ASP A 158 -5.55 -9.62 -18.93
CA ASP A 158 -6.83 -10.26 -19.27
C ASP A 158 -8.05 -9.61 -18.58
N ASP A 159 -7.84 -8.61 -17.72
CA ASP A 159 -8.91 -7.95 -16.99
C ASP A 159 -9.67 -6.95 -17.91
N PRO A 160 -11.00 -7.05 -18.04
CA PRO A 160 -11.78 -6.07 -18.80
C PRO A 160 -11.55 -4.65 -18.27
N GLY A 161 -11.30 -3.69 -19.17
CA GLY A 161 -10.94 -2.32 -18.79
C GLY A 161 -9.50 -2.15 -18.31
N ALA A 162 -8.61 -3.13 -18.52
CA ALA A 162 -7.17 -2.96 -18.29
C ALA A 162 -6.49 -2.01 -19.29
N TRP A 163 -7.06 -1.87 -20.48
CA TRP A 163 -6.68 -0.89 -21.50
C TRP A 163 -7.83 0.08 -21.69
N GLU A 164 -8.40 0.20 -22.88
CA GLU A 164 -9.48 1.14 -23.12
C GLU A 164 -10.71 0.83 -22.25
N GLU A 165 -11.33 1.86 -21.71
CA GLU A 165 -12.54 1.76 -20.88
C GLU A 165 -13.55 2.83 -21.29
N ASN A 166 -14.84 2.53 -21.13
CA ASN A 166 -15.91 3.48 -21.39
C ASN A 166 -16.70 3.72 -20.11
N PHE A 167 -16.96 4.98 -19.79
CA PHE A 167 -17.91 5.38 -18.76
C PHE A 167 -19.00 6.26 -19.38
N LYS A 168 -20.22 5.72 -19.45
CA LYS A 168 -21.32 6.33 -20.22
C LYS A 168 -20.88 6.58 -21.67
N SER A 169 -20.92 7.82 -22.13
CA SER A 169 -20.50 8.23 -23.49
C SER A 169 -19.01 8.61 -23.58
N HIS A 170 -18.25 8.53 -22.50
CA HIS A 170 -16.85 8.93 -22.47
C HIS A 170 -15.95 7.72 -22.66
N HIS A 171 -14.98 7.85 -23.55
CA HIS A 171 -13.97 6.85 -23.84
C HIS A 171 -12.63 7.28 -23.25
N ASP A 172 -12.08 6.47 -22.34
CA ASP A 172 -10.69 6.58 -21.91
C ASP A 172 -9.83 5.63 -22.75
N SER A 173 -8.90 6.19 -23.53
CA SER A 173 -7.99 5.42 -24.38
C SER A 173 -6.89 4.71 -23.58
N LYS A 174 -6.66 5.11 -22.32
CA LYS A 174 -5.69 4.56 -21.38
C LYS A 174 -4.40 4.02 -22.02
N PRO A 175 -3.59 4.89 -22.64
CA PRO A 175 -2.46 4.50 -23.49
C PRO A 175 -1.34 3.76 -22.74
N TYR A 176 -1.31 3.86 -21.40
CA TYR A 176 -0.32 3.20 -20.54
C TYR A 176 -0.86 1.96 -19.81
N GLY A 177 -2.11 1.59 -20.07
CA GLY A 177 -2.73 0.40 -19.52
C GLY A 177 -2.84 0.43 -17.98
N PRO A 178 -2.72 -0.73 -17.30
CA PRO A 178 -2.85 -0.82 -15.86
C PRO A 178 -1.60 -0.29 -15.14
N GLU A 179 -1.77 0.75 -14.30
CA GLU A 179 -0.68 1.36 -13.52
C GLU A 179 -1.05 1.64 -12.05
N ALA A 180 -2.07 0.94 -11.50
CA ALA A 180 -2.53 1.15 -10.12
C ALA A 180 -1.51 0.70 -9.07
N VAL A 181 -1.50 1.39 -7.92
CA VAL A 181 -0.71 1.05 -6.73
C VAL A 181 -1.62 0.98 -5.51
N ALA A 182 -1.40 0.00 -4.63
CA ALA A 182 -2.18 -0.24 -3.42
C ALA A 182 -1.32 -0.87 -2.32
N LEU A 183 -1.68 -0.61 -1.07
CA LEU A 183 -1.03 -1.14 0.13
C LEU A 183 -2.05 -1.16 1.29
N ASP A 184 -2.06 -2.23 2.10
CA ASP A 184 -2.84 -2.25 3.33
C ASP A 184 -2.05 -1.74 4.54
N PHE A 185 -2.76 -1.13 5.49
CA PHE A 185 -2.23 -0.71 6.77
C PHE A 185 -3.13 -1.24 7.89
N SER A 186 -2.54 -1.94 8.84
CA SER A 186 -3.19 -2.39 10.07
C SER A 186 -2.79 -1.47 11.22
N PHE A 187 -3.75 -1.13 12.10
CA PHE A 187 -3.54 -0.22 13.24
C PHE A 187 -3.89 -0.92 14.56
N PRO A 188 -2.97 -1.70 15.16
CA PRO A 188 -3.25 -2.45 16.39
C PRO A 188 -3.65 -1.53 17.55
N GLY A 189 -4.74 -1.87 18.23
CA GLY A 189 -5.26 -1.12 19.36
C GLY A 189 -6.04 0.15 19.00
N ALA A 190 -6.16 0.50 17.70
CA ALA A 190 -7.07 1.56 17.27
C ALA A 190 -8.53 1.08 17.33
N GLU A 191 -9.40 1.93 17.86
CA GLU A 191 -10.84 1.69 17.97
C GLU A 191 -11.61 2.43 16.88
N HIS A 192 -11.07 3.56 16.42
CA HIS A 192 -11.69 4.43 15.43
C HIS A 192 -10.68 4.93 14.41
N ALA A 193 -11.14 5.12 13.17
CA ALA A 193 -10.40 5.81 12.12
C ALA A 193 -11.12 7.11 11.72
N TYR A 194 -10.34 8.12 11.34
CA TYR A 194 -10.82 9.45 10.97
C TYR A 194 -10.03 10.00 9.78
N GLY A 195 -10.55 11.03 9.13
CA GLY A 195 -9.86 11.75 8.07
C GLY A 195 -10.42 11.39 6.69
N ILE A 196 -9.52 11.31 5.70
CA ILE A 196 -9.83 11.11 4.27
C ILE A 196 -11.05 11.90 3.77
N PRO A 197 -11.19 13.21 4.08
CA PRO A 197 -12.29 14.00 3.53
C PRO A 197 -12.15 14.14 2.00
N GLN A 198 -13.20 14.47 1.26
CA GLN A 198 -14.50 14.97 1.72
C GLN A 198 -15.64 13.99 1.42
N HIS A 199 -16.38 13.62 2.47
CA HIS A 199 -17.58 12.78 2.40
C HIS A 199 -18.69 13.37 3.27
N ALA A 200 -19.93 13.25 2.82
CA ALA A 200 -21.10 13.58 3.62
C ALA A 200 -21.44 12.39 4.53
N ASP A 201 -20.52 12.01 5.42
CA ASP A 201 -20.63 10.83 6.28
C ASP A 201 -20.28 11.17 7.74
N SER A 202 -20.36 10.18 8.64
CA SER A 202 -19.94 10.32 10.03
C SER A 202 -18.46 10.70 10.16
N PHE A 203 -18.13 11.44 11.23
CA PHE A 203 -16.75 11.83 11.52
C PHE A 203 -15.82 10.62 11.70
N ALA A 204 -16.26 9.64 12.50
CA ALA A 204 -15.62 8.33 12.57
C ALA A 204 -15.96 7.56 11.30
N LEU A 205 -14.93 7.07 10.60
CA LEU A 205 -15.09 6.31 9.37
C LEU A 205 -15.72 4.95 9.67
N ARG A 206 -16.65 4.54 8.81
CA ARG A 206 -17.38 3.28 8.94
C ARG A 206 -16.64 2.16 8.22
N SER A 207 -16.86 0.92 8.66
CA SER A 207 -16.45 -0.24 7.88
C SER A 207 -17.04 -0.18 6.47
N THR A 208 -16.25 -0.63 5.51
CA THR A 208 -16.63 -0.79 4.09
C THR A 208 -16.84 -2.26 3.74
N LYS A 209 -16.78 -3.16 4.73
CA LYS A 209 -17.04 -4.59 4.52
C LYS A 209 -18.46 -4.79 3.99
N GLY A 210 -18.56 -5.37 2.81
CA GLY A 210 -19.85 -5.61 2.15
C GLY A 210 -20.51 -4.35 1.57
N SER A 211 -19.81 -3.22 1.52
CA SER A 211 -20.27 -1.98 0.87
C SER A 211 -19.20 -1.44 -0.07
N ASP A 212 -19.40 -0.23 -0.61
CA ASP A 212 -18.37 0.46 -1.38
C ASP A 212 -17.30 1.09 -0.50
N PRO A 213 -16.05 1.23 -1.02
CA PRO A 213 -14.98 1.95 -0.32
C PRO A 213 -15.23 3.46 -0.31
N TYR A 214 -14.53 4.17 0.58
CA TYR A 214 -14.43 5.63 0.47
C TYR A 214 -13.68 5.99 -0.81
N ARG A 215 -14.25 6.91 -1.60
CA ARG A 215 -13.61 7.39 -2.84
C ARG A 215 -13.03 8.78 -2.63
N LEU A 216 -11.80 8.97 -3.07
CA LEU A 216 -11.11 10.26 -3.12
C LEU A 216 -10.85 10.62 -4.58
N TYR A 217 -11.75 11.43 -5.13
CA TYR A 217 -11.67 11.96 -6.48
C TYR A 217 -12.53 13.22 -6.54
N ASN A 218 -11.91 14.37 -6.78
CA ASN A 218 -12.63 15.64 -6.72
C ASN A 218 -13.69 15.71 -7.83
N LEU A 219 -14.96 15.69 -7.43
CA LEU A 219 -16.12 15.65 -8.31
C LEU A 219 -17.10 16.76 -7.94
N ASP A 220 -17.77 17.30 -8.96
CA ASP A 220 -18.96 18.11 -8.79
C ASP A 220 -20.19 17.20 -8.71
N VAL A 221 -20.63 16.91 -7.47
CA VAL A 221 -21.79 16.04 -7.22
C VAL A 221 -23.01 16.90 -6.98
N PHE A 222 -23.92 16.94 -7.96
CA PHE A 222 -25.19 17.62 -7.86
C PHE A 222 -26.09 16.94 -6.82
N GLU A 223 -26.67 17.73 -5.89
CA GLU A 223 -27.58 17.26 -4.84
C GLU A 223 -27.06 16.02 -4.08
N TYR A 224 -25.82 16.11 -3.56
CA TYR A 224 -25.21 14.98 -2.85
C TYR A 224 -26.08 14.47 -1.69
N GLU A 225 -26.08 13.15 -1.51
CA GLU A 225 -26.77 12.48 -0.41
C GLU A 225 -25.90 12.42 0.86
N VAL A 226 -26.53 12.19 2.02
CA VAL A 226 -25.85 12.08 3.32
C VAL A 226 -25.73 10.63 3.79
N ASN A 227 -24.77 10.37 4.67
CA ASN A 227 -24.33 9.05 5.11
C ASN A 227 -23.76 8.19 3.99
N GLU A 228 -23.05 8.83 3.06
CA GLU A 228 -22.55 8.22 1.83
C GLU A 228 -21.03 8.41 1.67
N ARG A 229 -20.37 7.45 1.01
CA ARG A 229 -18.91 7.35 0.85
C ARG A 229 -18.42 7.78 -0.54
N MET A 230 -19.35 8.20 -1.40
CA MET A 230 -19.04 8.80 -2.69
C MET A 230 -18.15 10.04 -2.52
N ALA A 231 -17.17 10.19 -3.42
CA ALA A 231 -16.29 11.35 -3.41
C ALA A 231 -17.07 12.65 -3.66
N LEU A 232 -16.67 13.71 -2.97
CA LEU A 232 -17.19 15.07 -3.17
C LEU A 232 -16.10 15.99 -3.78
N TYR A 233 -16.05 17.25 -3.38
CA TYR A 233 -15.32 18.31 -4.09
C TYR A 233 -13.82 18.35 -3.80
N GLY A 234 -13.39 17.82 -2.66
CA GLY A 234 -12.01 17.85 -2.21
C GLY A 234 -11.54 16.49 -1.69
N SER A 235 -10.22 16.26 -1.76
CA SER A 235 -9.58 15.03 -1.32
C SER A 235 -8.33 15.35 -0.49
N ILE A 236 -8.28 14.87 0.75
CA ILE A 236 -7.07 14.94 1.60
C ILE A 236 -6.75 13.51 2.07
N PRO A 237 -5.77 12.81 1.47
CA PRO A 237 -5.53 11.39 1.71
C PRO A 237 -4.72 11.14 3.00
N VAL A 238 -5.21 11.66 4.12
CA VAL A 238 -4.65 11.49 5.46
C VAL A 238 -5.66 10.74 6.32
N LEU A 239 -5.24 9.63 6.90
CA LEU A 239 -6.03 8.83 7.82
C LEU A 239 -5.36 8.81 9.19
N TYR A 240 -6.16 9.01 10.24
CA TYR A 240 -5.74 8.88 11.64
C TYR A 240 -6.46 7.70 12.27
N ALA A 241 -5.72 6.79 12.88
CA ALA A 241 -6.24 5.68 13.67
C ALA A 241 -6.01 5.99 15.15
N HIS A 242 -7.10 6.06 15.91
CA HIS A 242 -7.10 6.44 17.31
C HIS A 242 -7.48 5.26 18.20
N GLY A 243 -6.65 4.97 19.19
CA GLY A 243 -6.92 4.05 20.29
C GLY A 243 -6.70 4.72 21.63
N LYS A 244 -7.04 4.01 22.71
CA LYS A 244 -6.92 4.52 24.08
C LYS A 244 -5.50 4.95 24.47
N GLU A 245 -4.49 4.25 23.98
CA GLU A 245 -3.08 4.47 24.37
C GLU A 245 -2.28 5.30 23.35
N ARG A 246 -2.64 5.19 22.06
CA ARG A 246 -1.86 5.75 20.95
C ARG A 246 -2.79 6.22 19.83
N THR A 247 -2.33 7.26 19.14
CA THR A 247 -2.84 7.66 17.83
C THR A 247 -1.70 7.51 16.83
N SER A 248 -1.98 6.90 15.70
CA SER A 248 -1.05 6.81 14.57
C SER A 248 -1.77 7.24 13.30
N GLY A 249 -1.02 7.56 12.25
CA GLY A 249 -1.63 8.05 11.02
C GLY A 249 -0.81 7.70 9.80
N VAL A 250 -1.49 7.69 8.65
CA VAL A 250 -0.89 7.48 7.34
C VAL A 250 -1.30 8.65 6.45
N PHE A 251 -0.30 9.27 5.84
CA PHE A 251 -0.50 10.20 4.73
C PHE A 251 -0.15 9.48 3.42
N TRP A 252 -1.16 9.12 2.63
CA TRP A 252 -0.99 8.52 1.31
C TRP A 252 -0.74 9.62 0.29
N HIS A 253 0.53 9.99 0.08
CA HIS A 253 0.93 11.09 -0.78
C HIS A 253 0.81 10.75 -2.28
N ASN A 254 -0.44 10.65 -2.75
CA ASN A 254 -0.83 10.32 -4.11
C ASN A 254 -1.95 11.27 -4.56
N ALA A 255 -1.91 11.73 -5.82
CA ALA A 255 -2.87 12.68 -6.38
C ALA A 255 -3.87 12.04 -7.37
N ALA A 256 -3.70 10.76 -7.70
CA ALA A 256 -4.64 10.03 -8.54
C ALA A 256 -5.92 9.66 -7.77
N GLU A 257 -6.94 9.24 -8.51
CA GLU A 257 -8.13 8.63 -7.93
C GLU A 257 -7.74 7.52 -6.93
N THR A 258 -8.24 7.65 -5.69
CA THR A 258 -7.89 6.74 -4.60
C THR A 258 -9.15 6.16 -3.98
N TRP A 259 -9.12 4.86 -3.70
CA TRP A 259 -10.19 4.15 -3.00
C TRP A 259 -9.65 3.60 -1.68
N VAL A 260 -10.41 3.74 -0.60
CA VAL A 260 -10.00 3.32 0.75
C VAL A 260 -11.05 2.36 1.32
N ASP A 261 -10.70 1.08 1.41
CA ASP A 261 -11.45 0.09 2.18
C ASP A 261 -11.04 0.13 3.66
N ILE A 262 -12.02 0.07 4.55
CA ILE A 262 -11.84 0.07 6.00
C ILE A 262 -12.48 -1.19 6.57
N LEU A 263 -11.70 -1.98 7.29
CA LEU A 263 -12.21 -3.12 8.07
C LEU A 263 -12.01 -2.82 9.55
N SER A 264 -13.07 -2.96 10.33
CA SER A 264 -12.99 -2.83 11.79
C SER A 264 -12.61 -4.18 12.42
N SER A 265 -12.08 -4.15 13.65
CA SER A 265 -11.79 -5.38 14.39
C SER A 265 -13.05 -6.23 14.64
N ALA A 266 -14.22 -5.60 14.71
CA ALA A 266 -15.52 -6.28 14.83
C ALA A 266 -15.93 -7.03 13.56
N ASP A 267 -15.31 -6.71 12.42
CA ASP A 267 -15.55 -7.39 11.15
C ASP A 267 -14.75 -8.68 11.00
N ASN A 268 -13.76 -8.93 11.86
CA ASN A 268 -12.88 -10.08 11.77
C ASN A 268 -13.51 -11.28 12.48
N ASN A 269 -13.78 -12.35 11.72
CA ASN A 269 -13.98 -13.67 12.30
C ASN A 269 -12.62 -14.15 12.84
N VAL A 270 -12.61 -14.52 14.13
CA VAL A 270 -11.59 -15.02 15.08
C VAL A 270 -10.31 -15.73 14.55
N VAL A 271 -10.20 -16.09 13.27
CA VAL A 271 -9.04 -16.83 12.73
C VAL A 271 -7.86 -15.92 12.37
N GLU A 272 -8.07 -14.67 11.93
CA GLU A 272 -6.97 -13.74 11.63
C GLU A 272 -6.25 -13.22 12.88
N SER A 273 -6.93 -13.15 14.03
CA SER A 273 -6.34 -12.68 15.29
C SER A 273 -5.29 -13.64 15.86
N ILE A 274 -5.34 -14.94 15.51
CA ILE A 274 -4.39 -15.94 16.03
C ILE A 274 -3.03 -15.82 15.34
N VAL A 275 -3.00 -15.47 14.05
CA VAL A 275 -1.75 -15.31 13.28
C VAL A 275 -0.95 -14.09 13.78
N ASN A 276 -1.64 -13.01 14.17
CA ASN A 276 -1.01 -11.85 14.81
C ASN A 276 -0.57 -12.11 16.26
N PHE A 277 -1.20 -13.05 16.96
CA PHE A 277 -0.87 -13.35 18.37
C PHE A 277 0.32 -14.32 18.50
N VAL A 278 0.49 -15.25 17.56
CA VAL A 278 1.53 -16.30 17.64
C VAL A 278 2.91 -15.80 17.20
N SER A 279 3.01 -14.68 16.46
CA SER A 279 4.30 -14.06 16.11
C SER A 279 4.91 -13.18 17.21
N GLY A 280 4.28 -13.03 18.38
CA GLY A 280 4.63 -12.00 19.37
C GLY A 280 4.58 -12.42 20.84
N SER A 281 4.81 -13.69 21.18
CA SER A 281 4.90 -14.11 22.60
C SER A 281 5.90 -15.24 22.81
N ALA A 282 7.19 -14.90 22.77
CA ALA A 282 8.19 -15.69 23.48
C ALA A 282 8.00 -15.50 24.99
N LYS A 283 7.81 -16.63 25.68
CA LYS A 283 7.58 -16.81 27.12
C LYS A 283 8.40 -15.86 28.01
N LYS A 284 7.75 -15.27 29.01
CA LYS A 284 8.38 -15.04 30.32
C LYS A 284 8.14 -16.27 31.20
N PRO A 285 9.17 -17.04 31.59
CA PRO A 285 9.06 -17.92 32.75
C PRO A 285 9.16 -17.08 34.03
N GLN A 286 8.40 -17.49 35.05
CA GLN A 286 8.78 -17.28 36.45
C GLN A 286 10.09 -18.01 36.75
#